data_AF-F3LY42-F1
#
_entry.id   AF-F3LY42-F1
#
_cell.length_a   1.000
_cell.length_b   1.000
_cell.length_c   1.000
_cell.angle_alpha   90.00
_cell.angle_beta   90.00
_cell.angle_gamma   90.00
#
_symmetry.space_group_name_H-M   'P 1'
#
loop_
_entity.id
_entity.type
_entity.pdbx_description
1 polymer ?
#
loop_
_entity_poly.entity_id
_entity_poly.type
_entity_poly.pdbx_seq_one_letter_code
_entity_poly.pdbx_strand_id
1 'polypeptide(L)'
;RDAFAVDATPHADARPMRVLVAEDHPASRALLRDQLELLQHDATIVTNGIEAMRAFFGAPFDVVLTDLGMPELDGYALANFLREQHTRVPVIAMTAYATEEDYRRCEQVGVAEVVLKPLAIAVLDAVLRRHAGAGEHAPAGREPARRDEPPAMSDEIRETLRTATLQSMVSIDAALARRDLATIGVELHSMRGGFALAGDTAASDACAAMERAVGAQASDANWQAFQHAIGQALARLER
;
A
#
# COMPACT_ATOMS: atom_id res chain seq x y z
N ARG A 1 -28.70 29.45 12.50
CA ARG A 1 -28.41 28.28 13.37
C ARG A 1 -27.56 27.36 12.54
N ASP A 2 -26.29 27.34 12.89
CA ASP A 2 -25.16 27.22 11.98
C ASP A 2 -24.86 25.79 11.57
N ALA A 3 -24.45 25.64 10.31
CA ALA A 3 -23.90 24.43 9.74
C ALA A 3 -22.42 24.32 10.15
N PHE A 4 -22.04 23.17 10.71
CA PHE A 4 -20.65 22.84 11.01
C PHE A 4 -19.90 22.56 9.71
N ALA A 5 -19.15 23.55 9.22
CA ALA A 5 -18.06 23.34 8.29
C ALA A 5 -16.86 22.79 9.08
N VAL A 6 -16.41 21.59 8.73
CA VAL A 6 -15.12 21.05 9.20
C VAL A 6 -14.03 21.72 8.37
N ASP A 7 -13.28 22.60 9.04
CA ASP A 7 -12.17 23.35 8.48
C ASP A 7 -10.97 22.40 8.28
N ALA A 8 -10.74 21.98 7.04
CA ALA A 8 -9.51 21.31 6.64
C ALA A 8 -8.44 22.36 6.33
N THR A 9 -8.06 23.16 7.33
CA THR A 9 -6.89 24.02 7.23
C THR A 9 -5.64 23.22 7.57
N PRO A 10 -4.60 23.21 6.70
CA PRO A 10 -3.31 22.67 7.07
C PRO A 10 -2.80 23.49 8.27
N HIS A 11 -2.70 22.84 9.43
CA HIS A 11 -2.23 23.49 10.65
C HIS A 11 -0.75 23.81 10.47
N ALA A 12 -0.45 25.08 10.18
CA ALA A 12 0.87 25.64 9.88
C ALA A 12 1.93 25.48 11.00
N ASP A 13 1.56 24.91 12.14
CA ASP A 13 2.42 24.78 13.34
C ASP A 13 3.03 23.37 13.53
N ALA A 14 2.78 22.41 12.63
CA ALA A 14 3.42 21.10 12.71
C ALA A 14 4.70 21.04 11.88
N ARG A 15 5.82 20.66 12.51
CA ARG A 15 7.09 20.43 11.79
C ARG A 15 6.90 19.37 10.69
N PRO A 16 7.54 19.53 9.51
CA PRO A 16 7.62 18.46 8.52
C PRO A 16 8.13 17.17 9.15
N MET A 17 7.44 16.06 8.89
CA MET A 17 7.82 14.72 9.33
C MET A 17 8.68 14.07 8.25
N ARG A 18 9.67 13.28 8.66
CA ARG A 18 10.39 12.38 7.75
C ARG A 18 9.72 11.02 7.75
N VAL A 19 9.13 10.67 6.62
CA VAL A 19 8.32 9.46 6.45
C VAL A 19 9.06 8.50 5.52
N LEU A 20 9.34 7.29 5.99
CA LEU A 20 9.80 6.20 5.13
C LEU A 20 8.58 5.41 4.65
N VAL A 21 8.43 5.23 3.34
CA VAL A 21 7.32 4.51 2.73
C VAL A 21 7.84 3.33 1.93
N ALA A 22 7.42 2.12 2.26
CA ALA A 22 7.67 0.91 1.48
C ALA A 22 6.40 0.48 0.75
N GLU A 23 6.41 0.59 -0.57
CA GLU A 23 5.26 0.31 -1.46
C GLU A 23 5.76 -0.21 -2.81
N ASP A 24 5.32 -1.39 -3.22
CA ASP A 24 5.77 -2.04 -4.46
C ASP A 24 5.08 -1.48 -5.71
N HIS A 25 3.81 -1.09 -5.60
CA HIS A 25 3.03 -0.66 -6.75
C HIS A 25 3.34 0.80 -7.17
N PRO A 26 3.78 1.06 -8.42
CA PRO A 26 4.17 2.40 -8.88
C PRO A 26 3.08 3.48 -8.74
N ALA A 27 1.82 3.16 -9.04
CA ALA A 27 0.74 4.14 -8.92
C ALA A 27 0.39 4.46 -7.46
N SER A 28 0.55 3.49 -6.55
CA SER A 28 0.36 3.70 -5.11
C SER A 28 1.47 4.58 -4.55
N ARG A 29 2.72 4.37 -5.00
CA ARG A 29 3.85 5.25 -4.69
C ARG A 29 3.62 6.68 -5.18
N ALA A 30 3.09 6.84 -6.39
CA ALA A 30 2.75 8.16 -6.94
C ALA A 30 1.69 8.86 -6.08
N LEU A 31 0.59 8.16 -5.73
CA LEU A 31 -0.43 8.73 -4.84
C LEU A 31 0.15 9.14 -3.48
N LEU A 32 0.94 8.27 -2.84
CA LEU A 32 1.52 8.55 -1.52
C LEU A 32 2.50 9.72 -1.57
N ARG A 33 3.27 9.86 -2.66
CA ARG A 33 4.12 11.04 -2.89
C ARG A 33 3.28 12.30 -2.96
N ASP A 34 2.28 12.35 -3.85
CA ASP A 34 1.44 13.53 -4.04
C ASP A 34 0.74 13.93 -2.73
N GLN A 35 0.27 12.95 -1.96
CA GLN A 35 -0.36 13.19 -0.65
C GLN A 35 0.64 13.72 0.38
N LEU A 36 1.83 13.13 0.51
CA LEU A 36 2.84 13.56 1.48
C LEU A 36 3.44 14.93 1.13
N GLU A 37 3.59 15.24 -0.16
CA GLU A 37 3.99 16.57 -0.63
C GLU A 37 2.93 17.62 -0.31
N LEU A 38 1.65 17.32 -0.52
CA LEU A 38 0.54 18.21 -0.17
C LEU A 38 0.45 18.46 1.35
N LEU A 39 0.81 17.46 2.16
CA LEU A 39 0.93 17.57 3.62
C LEU A 39 2.26 18.21 4.08
N GLN A 40 3.15 18.57 3.15
CA GLN A 40 4.46 19.18 3.41
C GLN A 40 5.36 18.30 4.31
N HIS A 41 5.36 16.99 4.07
CA HIS A 41 6.26 16.03 4.71
C HIS A 41 7.41 15.61 3.79
N ASP A 42 8.52 15.22 4.38
CA ASP A 42 9.69 14.71 3.67
C ASP A 42 9.56 13.19 3.54
N ALA A 43 9.25 12.71 2.33
CA ALA A 43 8.96 11.31 2.07
C ALA A 43 10.13 10.63 1.34
N THR A 44 10.68 9.57 1.96
CA THR A 44 11.55 8.62 1.26
C THR A 44 10.71 7.40 0.87
N ILE A 45 10.45 7.22 -0.43
CA ILE A 45 9.61 6.13 -0.95
C ILE A 45 10.49 5.08 -1.63
N VAL A 46 10.37 3.83 -1.18
CA VAL A 46 11.12 2.66 -1.66
C VAL A 46 10.18 1.57 -2.15
N THR A 47 10.71 0.62 -2.91
CA THR A 47 9.90 -0.39 -3.63
C THR A 47 9.70 -1.71 -2.89
N ASN A 48 10.46 -1.96 -1.83
CA ASN A 48 10.44 -3.23 -1.12
C ASN A 48 11.02 -3.08 0.30
N GLY A 49 10.83 -4.11 1.13
CA GLY A 49 11.30 -4.11 2.51
C GLY A 49 12.83 -4.06 2.65
N ILE A 50 13.61 -4.57 1.69
CA ILE A 50 15.09 -4.54 1.75
C ILE A 50 15.60 -3.12 1.56
N GLU A 51 15.06 -2.39 0.58
CA GLU A 51 15.34 -0.97 0.38
C GLU A 51 14.89 -0.14 1.59
N ALA A 52 13.76 -0.49 2.20
CA ALA A 52 13.27 0.16 3.42
C ALA A 52 14.25 0.01 4.58
N MET A 53 14.75 -1.21 4.82
CA MET A 53 15.77 -1.44 5.83
C MET A 53 17.03 -0.62 5.56
N ARG A 54 17.52 -0.59 4.31
CA ARG A 54 18.72 0.19 3.95
C ARG A 54 18.51 1.69 4.17
N ALA A 55 17.37 2.21 3.73
CA ALA A 55 17.02 3.62 3.92
C ALA A 55 16.92 3.97 5.41
N PHE A 56 16.25 3.13 6.20
CA PHE A 56 16.04 3.34 7.64
C PHE A 56 17.34 3.53 8.43
N PHE A 57 18.40 2.81 8.08
CA PHE A 57 19.71 3.00 8.74
C PHE A 57 20.57 4.12 8.13
N GLY A 58 20.22 4.60 6.92
CA GLY A 58 20.92 5.69 6.26
C GLY A 58 20.49 7.07 6.74
N ALA A 59 19.26 7.21 7.21
CA ALA A 59 18.70 8.49 7.66
C ALA A 59 17.69 8.30 8.80
N PRO A 60 17.48 9.31 9.67
CA PRO A 60 16.48 9.20 10.72
C PRO A 60 15.07 9.49 10.16
N PHE A 61 14.10 8.70 10.60
CA PHE A 61 12.68 8.84 10.26
C PHE A 61 11.82 9.05 11.51
N ASP A 62 10.72 9.77 11.36
CA ASP A 62 9.72 9.96 12.42
C ASP A 62 8.67 8.85 12.39
N VAL A 63 8.38 8.28 11.21
CA VAL A 63 7.36 7.24 11.00
C VAL A 63 7.76 6.35 9.81
N VAL A 64 7.42 5.06 9.88
CA VAL A 64 7.50 4.12 8.75
C VAL A 64 6.09 3.72 8.31
N LEU A 65 5.78 3.84 7.02
CA LEU A 65 4.62 3.28 6.35
C LEU A 65 5.07 2.08 5.51
N THR A 66 4.43 0.92 5.64
CA THR A 66 4.79 -0.26 4.85
C THR A 66 3.55 -0.96 4.32
N ASP A 67 3.55 -1.34 3.04
CA ASP A 67 2.60 -2.35 2.56
C ASP A 67 2.91 -3.70 3.24
N LEU A 68 1.87 -4.38 3.73
CA LEU A 68 2.00 -5.76 4.23
C LEU A 68 2.26 -6.74 3.10
N GLY A 69 1.66 -6.49 1.96
CA GLY A 69 1.87 -7.25 0.76
C GLY A 69 3.03 -6.64 -0.02
N MET A 70 4.26 -7.10 0.18
CA MET A 70 5.37 -6.78 -0.72
C MET A 70 6.13 -8.05 -1.10
N PRO A 71 6.67 -8.12 -2.33
CA PRO A 71 7.58 -9.19 -2.72
C PRO A 71 8.91 -9.12 -1.96
N GLU A 72 9.64 -10.23 -1.93
CA GLU A 72 10.94 -10.42 -1.27
C GLU A 72 10.91 -10.33 0.27
N LEU A 73 10.69 -9.14 0.83
CA LEU A 73 10.56 -8.89 2.25
C LEU A 73 9.22 -8.22 2.52
N ASP A 74 8.29 -8.98 3.11
CA ASP A 74 6.94 -8.51 3.43
C ASP A 74 6.95 -7.45 4.56
N GLY A 75 5.88 -6.66 4.66
CA GLY A 75 5.77 -5.60 5.67
C GLY A 75 5.81 -6.13 7.11
N TYR A 76 5.41 -7.39 7.32
CA TYR A 76 5.52 -8.06 8.60
C TYR A 76 6.97 -8.28 9.01
N ALA A 77 7.82 -8.77 8.09
CA ALA A 77 9.22 -9.00 8.33
C ALA A 77 9.97 -7.68 8.54
N LEU A 78 9.63 -6.63 7.80
CA LEU A 78 10.16 -5.28 8.03
C LEU A 78 9.81 -4.77 9.44
N ALA A 79 8.54 -4.86 9.84
CA ALA A 79 8.10 -4.43 11.18
C ALA A 79 8.81 -5.22 12.29
N ASN A 80 8.87 -6.55 12.14
CA ASN A 80 9.55 -7.42 13.11
C ASN A 80 11.03 -7.08 13.23
N PHE A 81 11.70 -6.88 12.09
CA PHE A 81 13.11 -6.51 12.06
C PHE A 81 13.34 -5.19 12.80
N LEU A 82 12.56 -4.14 12.50
CA LEU A 82 12.69 -2.84 13.16
C LEU A 82 12.45 -2.94 14.68
N ARG A 83 11.48 -3.75 15.11
CA ARG A 83 11.21 -4.04 16.52
C ARG A 83 12.39 -4.72 17.21
N GLU A 84 13.02 -5.71 16.57
CA GLU A 84 14.21 -6.40 17.09
C GLU A 84 15.43 -5.48 17.24
N GLN A 85 15.49 -4.41 16.44
CA GLN A 85 16.50 -3.36 16.57
C GLN A 85 16.17 -2.33 17.67
N HIS A 86 15.13 -2.59 18.47
CA HIS A 86 14.63 -1.70 19.52
C HIS A 86 14.34 -0.28 19.03
N THR A 87 13.87 -0.14 17.78
CA THR A 87 13.45 1.16 17.27
C THR A 87 12.28 1.70 18.08
N ARG A 88 12.25 3.03 18.25
CA ARG A 88 11.08 3.75 18.76
C ARG A 88 10.25 4.36 17.64
N VAL A 89 10.70 4.24 16.39
CA VAL A 89 9.98 4.75 15.24
C VAL A 89 8.75 3.86 15.01
N PRO A 90 7.53 4.42 15.06
CA PRO A 90 6.31 3.66 14.84
C PRO A 90 6.24 3.15 13.41
N VAL A 91 5.84 1.89 13.26
CA VAL A 91 5.58 1.25 11.97
C VAL A 91 4.07 1.15 11.77
N ILE A 92 3.55 1.78 10.73
CA ILE A 92 2.16 1.70 10.31
C ILE A 92 2.09 0.78 9.09
N ALA A 93 1.25 -0.25 9.19
CA ALA A 93 1.01 -1.19 8.12
C ALA A 93 -0.15 -0.72 7.23
N MET A 94 0.03 -0.75 5.92
CA MET A 94 -1.00 -0.50 4.92
C MET A 94 -1.38 -1.83 4.27
N THR A 95 -2.68 -2.09 4.11
CA THR A 95 -3.12 -3.31 3.41
C THR A 95 -4.43 -3.09 2.65
N ALA A 96 -4.60 -3.80 1.53
CA ALA A 96 -5.87 -3.82 0.79
C ALA A 96 -6.95 -4.65 1.49
N TYR A 97 -6.55 -5.60 2.34
CA TYR A 97 -7.45 -6.46 3.09
C TYR A 97 -6.81 -6.86 4.43
N ALA A 98 -7.59 -6.87 5.50
CA ALA A 98 -7.12 -7.29 6.82
C ALA A 98 -8.11 -8.29 7.42
N THR A 99 -7.67 -9.53 7.58
CA THR A 99 -8.36 -10.54 8.39
C THR A 99 -8.04 -10.33 9.87
N GLU A 100 -8.81 -10.94 10.77
CA GLU A 100 -8.44 -10.98 12.20
C GLU A 100 -7.05 -11.60 12.42
N GLU A 101 -6.65 -12.55 11.57
CA GLU A 101 -5.32 -13.16 11.63
C GLU A 101 -4.23 -12.17 11.24
N ASP A 102 -4.46 -11.34 10.20
CA ASP A 102 -3.55 -10.27 9.81
C ASP A 102 -3.36 -9.24 10.93
N TYR A 103 -4.46 -8.82 11.58
CA TYR A 103 -4.39 -7.92 12.73
C TYR A 103 -3.56 -8.51 13.87
N ARG A 104 -3.79 -9.79 14.22
CA ARG A 104 -3.00 -10.48 15.25
C ARG A 104 -1.53 -10.58 14.89
N ARG A 105 -1.21 -10.85 13.62
CA ARG A 105 0.18 -10.93 13.14
C ARG A 105 0.85 -9.55 13.21
N CYS A 106 0.14 -8.48 12.84
CA CYS A 106 0.60 -7.09 12.97
C CYS A 106 0.93 -6.73 14.43
N GLU A 107 0.06 -7.08 15.37
CA GLU A 107 0.30 -6.86 16.81
C GLU A 107 1.56 -7.58 17.30
N GLN A 108 1.76 -8.84 16.89
CA GLN A 108 2.92 -9.64 17.28
C GLN A 108 4.25 -9.06 16.80
N VAL A 109 4.27 -8.46 15.61
CA VAL A 109 5.48 -7.88 15.02
C VAL A 109 5.71 -6.42 15.43
N GLY A 110 4.83 -5.84 16.26
CA GLY A 110 4.98 -4.49 16.79
C GLY A 110 4.55 -3.37 15.84
N VAL A 111 3.62 -3.64 14.94
CA VAL A 111 2.96 -2.60 14.15
C VAL A 111 2.13 -1.71 15.08
N ALA A 112 2.33 -0.40 14.97
CA ALA A 112 1.65 0.60 15.78
C ALA A 112 0.19 0.80 15.34
N GLU A 113 -0.10 0.69 14.04
CA GLU A 113 -1.44 0.79 13.49
C GLU A 113 -1.54 0.11 12.11
N VAL A 114 -2.70 -0.47 11.80
CA VAL A 114 -3.02 -1.03 10.48
C VAL A 114 -4.07 -0.15 9.81
N VAL A 115 -3.79 0.32 8.59
CA VAL A 115 -4.68 1.14 7.78
C VAL A 115 -5.05 0.44 6.47
N LEU A 116 -6.29 0.65 6.03
CA LEU A 116 -6.77 0.06 4.78
C LEU A 116 -6.46 0.96 3.58
N LYS A 117 -6.04 0.33 2.48
CA LYS A 117 -5.91 0.96 1.17
C LYS A 117 -7.26 0.97 0.43
N PRO A 118 -7.55 2.00 -0.39
CA PRO A 118 -6.78 3.22 -0.58
C PRO A 118 -6.90 4.18 0.62
N LEU A 119 -5.79 4.83 0.96
CA LEU A 119 -5.73 5.75 2.09
C LEU A 119 -6.08 7.17 1.62
N ALA A 120 -7.16 7.75 2.15
CA ALA A 120 -7.50 9.15 1.93
C ALA A 120 -6.48 10.05 2.63
N ILE A 121 -6.17 11.21 2.04
CA ILE A 121 -5.14 12.13 2.56
C ILE A 121 -5.43 12.59 3.99
N ALA A 122 -6.70 12.82 4.35
CA ALA A 122 -7.10 13.19 5.70
C ALA A 122 -6.83 12.06 6.72
N VAL A 123 -7.00 10.81 6.30
CA VAL A 123 -6.68 9.64 7.13
C VAL A 123 -5.17 9.49 7.27
N LEU A 124 -4.42 9.66 6.17
CA LEU A 124 -2.95 9.65 6.20
C LEU A 124 -2.40 10.70 7.18
N ASP A 125 -2.84 11.96 7.07
CA ASP A 125 -2.42 13.04 7.96
C ASP A 125 -2.74 12.74 9.43
N ALA A 126 -3.97 12.27 9.70
CA ALA A 126 -4.39 11.91 11.06
C ALA A 126 -3.55 10.78 11.66
N VAL A 127 -3.25 9.74 10.88
CA VAL A 127 -2.44 8.60 11.31
C VAL A 127 -0.99 9.03 11.55
N LEU A 128 -0.38 9.78 10.62
CA LEU A 128 1.00 10.24 10.78
C LEU A 128 1.16 11.12 12.04
N ARG A 129 0.25 12.08 12.25
CA ARG A 129 0.28 12.97 13.42
C ARG A 129 0.06 12.23 14.73
N ARG A 130 -0.79 11.21 14.74
CA ARG A 130 -1.05 10.37 15.93
C ARG A 130 0.23 9.67 16.41
N HIS A 131 1.10 9.29 15.48
CA HIS A 131 2.27 8.46 15.80
C HIS A 131 3.59 9.24 15.86
N ALA A 132 3.72 10.37 15.16
CA ALA A 132 4.97 11.15 15.10
C ALA A 132 5.32 11.96 16.37
N GLY A 133 4.50 11.86 17.44
CA GLY A 133 4.71 12.55 18.71
C GLY A 133 4.67 11.66 19.96
N ALA A 134 4.45 10.35 19.82
CA ALA A 134 4.18 9.47 20.96
C ALA A 134 5.45 8.75 21.44
N GLY A 135 6.18 9.40 22.35
CA GLY A 135 7.16 8.74 23.22
C GLY A 135 6.54 7.87 24.33
N GLU A 136 5.21 7.73 24.41
CA GLU A 136 4.53 6.91 25.40
C GLU A 136 3.35 6.16 24.78
N HIS A 137 3.32 4.84 25.00
CA HIS A 137 2.27 3.93 24.59
C HIS A 137 0.89 4.43 25.05
N ALA A 138 -0.04 4.62 24.10
CA ALA A 138 -1.47 4.64 24.37
C ALA A 138 -2.13 3.44 23.67
N PRO A 139 -3.06 2.72 24.33
CA PRO A 139 -3.54 1.43 23.84
C PRO A 139 -4.42 1.58 22.60
N ALA A 140 -4.28 0.61 21.71
CA ALA A 140 -5.11 0.39 20.53
C ALA A 140 -6.58 0.25 20.92
N GLY A 141 -7.45 1.02 20.27
CA GLY A 141 -8.88 0.93 20.49
C GLY A 141 -9.62 2.16 19.97
N ARG A 142 -9.76 2.28 18.65
CA ARG A 142 -10.90 3.00 18.07
C ARG A 142 -11.13 2.61 16.61
N GLU A 143 -12.39 2.34 16.31
CA GLU A 143 -12.95 1.97 15.01
C GLU A 143 -12.40 2.79 13.84
N PRO A 144 -12.28 2.18 12.64
CA PRO A 144 -11.82 2.87 11.46
C PRO A 144 -12.71 4.09 11.17
N ALA A 145 -12.06 5.25 11.06
CA ALA A 145 -12.69 6.49 10.66
C ALA A 145 -13.41 6.28 9.33
N ARG A 146 -14.63 6.82 9.24
CA ARG A 146 -15.53 6.71 8.09
C ARG A 146 -14.83 7.15 6.80
N ARG A 147 -15.10 6.43 5.71
CA ARG A 147 -14.67 6.74 4.34
C ARG A 147 -15.28 8.07 3.89
N ASP A 148 -14.56 9.16 4.12
CA ASP A 148 -14.82 10.42 3.43
C ASP A 148 -13.99 10.41 2.12
N GLU A 149 -14.72 10.18 1.02
CA GLU A 149 -14.34 10.16 -0.40
C GLU A 149 -13.08 9.38 -0.84
N PRO A 150 -13.17 8.50 -1.87
CA PRO A 150 -11.99 7.90 -2.48
C PRO A 150 -11.03 9.03 -2.92
N PRO A 151 -9.72 8.89 -2.70
CA PRO A 151 -8.76 9.87 -3.21
C PRO A 151 -9.01 10.06 -4.71
N ALA A 152 -9.18 11.31 -5.15
CA ALA A 152 -9.36 11.63 -6.56
C ALA A 152 -8.11 11.16 -7.33
N MET A 153 -8.26 10.09 -8.11
CA MET A 153 -7.17 9.53 -8.92
C MET A 153 -6.82 10.50 -10.05
N SER A 154 -5.63 11.11 -9.96
CA SER A 154 -5.12 12.01 -11.00
C SER A 154 -4.92 11.27 -12.33
N ASP A 155 -4.88 12.02 -13.43
CA ASP A 155 -4.61 11.44 -14.76
C ASP A 155 -3.22 10.81 -14.82
N GLU A 156 -2.24 11.36 -14.09
CA GLU A 156 -0.89 10.78 -13.96
C GLU A 156 -0.93 9.41 -13.26
N ILE A 157 -1.68 9.28 -12.17
CA ILE A 157 -1.81 8.01 -11.44
C ILE A 157 -2.54 6.98 -12.31
N ARG A 158 -3.56 7.40 -13.06
CA ARG A 158 -4.30 6.54 -14.00
C ARG A 158 -3.38 6.00 -15.10
N GLU A 159 -2.58 6.88 -15.71
CA GLU A 159 -1.63 6.50 -16.76
C GLU A 159 -0.51 5.60 -16.22
N THR A 160 -0.02 5.89 -15.01
CA THR A 160 0.98 5.07 -14.32
C THR A 160 0.44 3.66 -14.05
N LEU A 161 -0.78 3.55 -13.53
CA LEU A 161 -1.44 2.27 -13.29
C LEU A 161 -1.63 1.49 -14.60
N ARG A 162 -2.07 2.15 -15.65
CA ARG A 162 -2.23 1.55 -16.98
C ARG A 162 -0.90 1.00 -17.51
N THR A 163 0.14 1.82 -17.49
CA THR A 163 1.48 1.44 -17.97
C THR A 163 2.05 0.27 -17.17
N ALA A 164 1.99 0.34 -15.84
CA ALA A 164 2.45 -0.74 -14.97
C ALA A 164 1.68 -2.05 -15.22
N THR A 165 0.35 -1.98 -15.37
CA THR A 165 -0.49 -3.14 -15.70
C THR A 165 -0.05 -3.81 -17.00
N LEU A 166 0.16 -3.04 -18.06
CA LEU A 166 0.59 -3.57 -19.36
C LEU A 166 1.99 -4.20 -19.27
N GLN A 167 2.91 -3.60 -18.52
CA GLN A 167 4.24 -4.16 -18.28
C GLN A 167 4.18 -5.47 -17.50
N SER A 168 3.35 -5.54 -16.46
CA SER A 168 3.14 -6.78 -15.69
C SER A 168 2.54 -7.89 -16.56
N MET A 169 1.60 -7.58 -17.46
CA MET A 169 1.06 -8.58 -18.39
C MET A 169 2.14 -9.18 -19.29
N VAL A 170 3.01 -8.34 -19.87
CA VAL A 170 4.15 -8.80 -20.69
C VAL A 170 5.13 -9.64 -19.87
N SER A 171 5.41 -9.22 -18.63
CA SER A 171 6.27 -9.95 -17.70
C SER A 171 5.71 -11.34 -17.37
N ILE A 172 4.40 -11.41 -17.07
CA ILE A 172 3.71 -12.67 -16.77
C ILE A 172 3.72 -13.61 -17.99
N ASP A 173 3.45 -13.13 -19.20
CA ASP A 173 3.50 -13.95 -20.42
C ASP A 173 4.90 -14.56 -20.63
N ALA A 174 5.96 -13.77 -20.43
CA ALA A 174 7.33 -14.25 -20.52
C ALA A 174 7.70 -15.24 -19.39
N ALA A 175 7.13 -15.05 -18.20
CA ALA A 175 7.32 -15.95 -17.06
C ALA A 175 6.57 -17.29 -17.25
N LEU A 176 5.38 -17.28 -17.85
CA LEU A 176 4.61 -18.48 -18.20
C LEU A 176 5.39 -19.39 -19.16
N ALA A 177 6.03 -18.83 -20.18
CA ALA A 177 6.87 -19.59 -21.12
C ALA A 177 8.03 -20.32 -20.43
N ARG A 178 8.52 -19.78 -19.32
CA ARG A 178 9.65 -20.32 -18.52
C ARG A 178 9.21 -21.08 -17.28
N ARG A 179 7.89 -21.15 -16.99
CA ARG A 179 7.31 -21.66 -15.74
C ARG A 179 7.90 -21.01 -14.49
N ASP A 180 8.21 -19.72 -14.57
CA ASP A 180 8.73 -18.94 -13.45
C ASP A 180 7.58 -18.48 -12.54
N LEU A 181 7.14 -19.37 -11.65
CA LEU A 181 6.02 -19.11 -10.75
C LEU A 181 6.28 -17.96 -9.78
N ALA A 182 7.56 -17.71 -9.45
CA ALA A 182 7.93 -16.63 -8.54
C ALA A 182 7.66 -15.26 -9.19
N THR A 183 8.14 -15.04 -10.41
CA THR A 183 7.84 -13.80 -11.15
C THR A 183 6.34 -13.62 -11.37
N ILE A 184 5.62 -14.68 -11.75
CA ILE A 184 4.16 -14.59 -11.93
C ILE A 184 3.47 -14.12 -10.65
N GLY A 185 3.84 -14.70 -9.49
CA GLY A 185 3.29 -14.29 -8.20
C GLY A 185 3.55 -12.82 -7.88
N VAL A 186 4.80 -12.35 -8.07
CA VAL A 186 5.18 -10.95 -7.83
C VAL A 186 4.35 -9.98 -8.69
N GLU A 187 4.20 -10.26 -9.98
CA GLU A 187 3.45 -9.39 -10.90
C GLU A 187 1.95 -9.37 -10.56
N LEU A 188 1.36 -10.52 -10.27
CA LEU A 188 -0.06 -10.61 -9.86
C LEU A 188 -0.32 -9.86 -8.56
N HIS A 189 0.60 -9.98 -7.61
CA HIS A 189 0.54 -9.29 -6.32
C HIS A 189 0.61 -7.76 -6.50
N SER A 190 1.56 -7.27 -7.30
CA SER A 190 1.68 -5.84 -7.64
C SER A 190 0.41 -5.31 -8.34
N MET A 191 -0.08 -6.02 -9.36
CA MET A 191 -1.31 -5.67 -10.08
C MET A 191 -2.53 -5.59 -9.15
N ARG A 192 -2.64 -6.52 -8.17
CA ARG A 192 -3.72 -6.51 -7.17
C ARG A 192 -3.76 -5.20 -6.40
N GLY A 193 -2.59 -4.68 -5.98
CA GLY A 193 -2.45 -3.41 -5.28
C GLY A 193 -2.87 -2.22 -6.15
N GLY A 194 -2.46 -2.23 -7.43
CA GLY A 194 -2.86 -1.22 -8.40
C GLY A 194 -4.36 -1.12 -8.64
N PHE A 195 -5.05 -2.26 -8.79
CA PHE A 195 -6.50 -2.26 -8.98
C PHE A 195 -7.28 -1.94 -7.71
N ALA A 196 -6.75 -2.31 -6.53
CA ALA A 196 -7.33 -1.89 -5.26
C ALA A 196 -7.29 -0.36 -5.11
N LEU A 197 -6.19 0.27 -5.53
CA LEU A 197 -6.05 1.73 -5.58
C LEU A 197 -7.13 2.38 -6.48
N ALA A 198 -7.35 1.82 -7.67
CA ALA A 198 -8.38 2.31 -8.60
C ALA A 198 -9.82 1.99 -8.18
N GLY A 199 -10.02 1.26 -7.07
CA GLY A 199 -11.34 0.78 -6.64
C GLY A 199 -11.94 -0.30 -7.55
N ASP A 200 -11.13 -0.92 -8.42
CA ASP A 200 -11.56 -1.99 -9.33
C ASP A 200 -11.46 -3.34 -8.61
N THR A 201 -12.46 -3.61 -7.76
CA THR A 201 -12.48 -4.83 -6.95
C THR A 201 -12.49 -6.09 -7.80
N ALA A 202 -13.14 -6.07 -8.97
CA ALA A 202 -13.20 -7.23 -9.87
C ALA A 202 -11.80 -7.61 -10.39
N ALA A 203 -10.99 -6.63 -10.80
CA ALA A 203 -9.63 -6.88 -11.26
C ALA A 203 -8.70 -7.25 -10.09
N SER A 204 -8.84 -6.60 -8.94
CA SER A 204 -8.07 -6.93 -7.73
C SER A 204 -8.35 -8.36 -7.25
N ASP A 205 -9.62 -8.77 -7.20
CA ASP A 205 -10.03 -10.13 -6.83
C ASP A 205 -9.54 -11.17 -7.84
N ALA A 206 -9.54 -10.85 -9.13
CA ALA A 206 -9.03 -11.72 -10.18
C ALA A 206 -7.52 -11.95 -10.04
N CYS A 207 -6.73 -10.92 -9.72
CA CYS A 207 -5.31 -11.05 -9.38
C CYS A 207 -5.12 -11.98 -8.19
N ALA A 208 -5.86 -11.76 -7.09
CA ALA A 208 -5.76 -12.57 -5.88
C ALA A 208 -6.15 -14.05 -6.11
N ALA A 209 -7.18 -14.29 -6.93
CA ALA A 209 -7.60 -15.64 -7.29
C ALA A 209 -6.54 -16.34 -8.15
N MET A 210 -5.94 -15.64 -9.11
CA MET A 210 -4.87 -16.16 -9.94
C MET A 210 -3.63 -16.48 -9.11
N GLU A 211 -3.22 -15.59 -8.21
CA GLU A 211 -2.07 -15.77 -7.34
C GLU A 211 -2.18 -17.06 -6.51
N ARG A 212 -3.36 -17.33 -5.92
CA ARG A 212 -3.63 -18.60 -5.22
C ARG A 212 -3.59 -19.81 -6.15
N ALA A 213 -4.03 -19.67 -7.40
CA ALA A 213 -4.08 -20.75 -8.37
C ALA A 213 -2.70 -21.12 -8.94
N VAL A 214 -1.79 -20.14 -9.11
CA VAL A 214 -0.44 -20.35 -9.67
C VAL A 214 0.34 -21.37 -8.83
N GLY A 215 0.20 -21.33 -7.50
CA GLY A 215 0.82 -22.32 -6.60
C GLY A 215 0.17 -23.71 -6.64
N ALA A 216 -1.06 -23.83 -7.13
CA ALA A 216 -1.88 -25.04 -7.08
C ALA A 216 -2.16 -25.67 -8.46
N GLN A 217 -1.42 -25.25 -9.51
CA GLN A 217 -1.68 -25.52 -10.94
C GLN A 217 -2.90 -24.77 -11.49
N ALA A 218 -2.68 -23.54 -11.95
CA ALA A 218 -3.73 -22.73 -12.57
C ALA A 218 -4.31 -23.41 -13.82
N SER A 219 -5.63 -23.43 -13.92
CA SER A 219 -6.34 -23.93 -15.11
C SER A 219 -6.45 -22.85 -16.19
N ASP A 220 -6.66 -23.26 -17.44
CA ASP A 220 -6.94 -22.33 -18.54
C ASP A 220 -8.15 -21.42 -18.25
N ALA A 221 -9.15 -21.95 -17.52
CA ALA A 221 -10.33 -21.18 -17.10
C ALA A 221 -9.97 -20.05 -16.12
N ASN A 222 -9.05 -20.31 -15.17
CA ASN A 222 -8.56 -19.27 -14.27
C ASN A 222 -7.87 -18.17 -15.09
N TRP A 223 -7.05 -18.55 -16.07
CA TRP A 223 -6.29 -17.61 -16.90
C TRP A 223 -7.20 -16.74 -17.76
N GLN A 224 -8.21 -17.34 -18.38
CA GLN A 224 -9.21 -16.60 -19.15
C GLN A 224 -10.01 -15.63 -18.29
N ALA A 225 -10.43 -16.03 -17.09
CA ALA A 225 -11.15 -15.15 -16.17
C ALA A 225 -10.29 -13.95 -15.73
N PHE A 226 -9.01 -14.20 -15.40
CA PHE A 226 -8.04 -13.17 -15.08
C PHE A 226 -7.87 -12.19 -16.25
N GLN A 227 -7.51 -12.68 -17.43
CA GLN A 227 -7.31 -11.85 -18.63
C GLN A 227 -8.55 -11.02 -18.98
N HIS A 228 -9.74 -11.59 -18.83
CA HIS A 228 -11.00 -10.88 -19.07
C HIS A 228 -11.19 -9.71 -18.08
N ALA A 229 -10.95 -9.94 -16.79
CA ALA A 229 -11.07 -8.91 -15.77
C ALA A 229 -10.06 -7.76 -15.99
N ILE A 230 -8.80 -8.10 -16.29
CA ILE A 230 -7.75 -7.10 -16.55
C ILE A 230 -8.06 -6.29 -17.81
N GLY A 231 -8.54 -6.93 -18.89
CA GLY A 231 -8.94 -6.24 -20.12
C GLY A 231 -10.07 -5.23 -19.88
N GLN A 232 -11.07 -5.58 -19.06
CA GLN A 232 -12.13 -4.64 -18.68
C GLN A 232 -11.61 -3.47 -17.85
N ALA A 233 -10.68 -3.73 -16.92
CA ALA A 233 -10.09 -2.70 -16.08
C ALA A 233 -9.26 -1.70 -16.91
N LEU A 234 -8.42 -2.21 -17.83
CA LEU A 234 -7.68 -1.37 -18.77
C LEU A 234 -8.60 -0.46 -19.59
N ALA A 235 -9.72 -1.00 -20.10
CA ALA A 235 -10.73 -0.23 -20.85
C ALA A 235 -11.46 0.85 -20.00
N ARG A 236 -11.48 0.70 -18.67
CA ARG A 236 -11.97 1.73 -17.75
C ARG A 236 -10.92 2.83 -17.53
N LEU A 237 -9.64 2.47 -17.50
CA LEU A 237 -8.54 3.42 -17.32
C LEU A 237 -8.28 4.32 -18.56
N GLU A 238 -8.82 3.98 -19.73
CA GLU A 238 -8.71 4.83 -20.94
C GLU A 238 -9.72 5.98 -21.01
N ARG A 239 -10.74 5.97 -20.15
CA ARG A 239 -11.83 6.97 -20.14
C ARG A 239 -11.57 8.09 -19.15
#